data_AF-A0A820QPQ2-F1
#
_entry.id   AF-A0A820QPQ2-F1
#
_cell.length_a   1.000
_cell.length_b   1.000
_cell.length_c   1.000
_cell.angle_alpha   90.00
_cell.angle_beta   90.00
_cell.angle_gamma   90.00
#
_symmetry.space_group_name_H-M   'P 1'
#
loop_
_entity.id
_entity.type
_entity.pdbx_description
1 polymer ?
#
loop_
_entity_poly.entity_id
_entity_poly.type
_entity_poly.pdbx_seq_one_letter_code
_entity_poly.pdbx_strand_id
1 'polypeptide(L)'
;MAFAKRIKYPSVIERYYTKYYRTNVHNETNNDTLVLVHSNRVCVLMLSERHPILEKSLVINSIESLANINQSMSGKSKRGADYVQPNKLLYRIKCENNENFTICASIKGRLVELNDNIIKTPELLQRKAQGEVGLFSNLYSLSISSHSLSDDVLLLFANHLVNLHRLNIIQDELTIPCRYSDSVWIEIDLILRENKRQWCIRMVTKGKCKTEPFWPPSPAPVRAIVYDTHSVRAVQSSIYTCMEQYSKTLEIYAHLKSMCRVYVPRSFLERADTAYIGVVKTVRYLNTLAIRERISTATCLLIAYYGTKHNLKHFYLRRNCVILRNEYRQYVFNERDDNNEQIHSWLEKNCRKYDHVEDALSILFGRPWKMLTDWEYNHIDA
;
A
#
# COMPACT_ATOMS: atom_id res chain seq x y z
N MET A 1 -28.61 -22.49 -5.01
CA MET A 1 -27.27 -21.88 -4.83
C MET A 1 -26.36 -22.43 -5.92
N ALA A 2 -26.20 -21.70 -7.02
CA ALA A 2 -25.28 -22.09 -8.07
C ALA A 2 -23.86 -21.71 -7.65
N PHE A 3 -22.95 -22.68 -7.56
CA PHE A 3 -21.53 -22.42 -7.39
C PHE A 3 -21.08 -21.49 -8.52
N ALA A 4 -20.60 -20.30 -8.18
CA ALA A 4 -19.98 -19.39 -9.14
C ALA A 4 -18.88 -20.18 -9.86
N LYS A 5 -19.03 -20.32 -11.18
CA LYS A 5 -18.07 -21.02 -12.03
C LYS A 5 -16.76 -20.25 -11.90
N ARG A 6 -15.78 -20.80 -11.16
CA ARG A 6 -14.44 -20.20 -10.99
C ARG A 6 -13.91 -19.81 -12.36
N ILE A 7 -13.87 -18.51 -12.65
CA ILE A 7 -13.24 -17.99 -13.86
C ILE A 7 -11.76 -18.26 -13.67
N LYS A 8 -11.20 -19.18 -14.46
CA LYS A 8 -9.78 -19.50 -14.41
C LYS A 8 -9.04 -18.42 -15.20
N TYR A 9 -8.65 -17.36 -14.50
CA TYR A 9 -7.85 -16.30 -15.08
C TYR A 9 -6.46 -16.84 -15.48
N PRO A 10 -5.90 -16.40 -16.62
CA PRO A 10 -4.54 -16.75 -16.98
C PRO A 10 -3.57 -16.20 -15.92
N SER A 11 -2.59 -17.00 -15.53
CA SER A 11 -1.53 -16.63 -14.59
C SER A 11 -0.65 -15.51 -15.15
N VAL A 12 0.13 -14.86 -14.28
CA VAL A 12 1.11 -13.83 -14.72
C VAL A 12 2.08 -14.36 -15.77
N ILE A 13 2.53 -15.61 -15.62
CA ILE A 13 3.41 -16.24 -16.61
C ILE A 13 2.69 -16.32 -17.96
N GLU A 14 1.41 -16.72 -17.96
CA GLU A 14 0.62 -16.80 -19.20
C GLU A 14 0.32 -15.43 -19.81
N ARG A 15 0.29 -14.37 -19.01
CA ARG A 15 0.00 -13.00 -19.47
C ARG A 15 1.22 -12.22 -19.94
N TYR A 16 2.33 -12.32 -19.20
CA TYR A 16 3.46 -11.40 -19.33
C TYR A 16 4.75 -12.08 -19.77
N TYR A 17 4.81 -13.41 -19.77
CA TYR A 17 5.99 -14.17 -20.15
C TYR A 17 5.76 -15.02 -21.38
N THR A 18 6.75 -15.01 -22.26
CA THR A 18 6.87 -16.04 -23.30
C THR A 18 7.77 -17.15 -22.77
N LYS A 19 7.29 -18.39 -22.78
CA LYS A 19 8.03 -19.58 -22.37
C LYS A 19 8.93 -20.07 -23.49
N TYR A 20 10.21 -20.26 -23.19
CA TYR A 20 11.17 -20.97 -24.04
C TYR A 20 11.81 -22.11 -23.25
N TYR A 21 12.28 -23.14 -23.94
CA TYR A 21 12.94 -24.28 -23.30
C TYR A 21 14.32 -24.47 -23.91
N ARG A 22 15.30 -24.73 -23.05
CA ARG A 22 16.62 -25.21 -23.44
C ARG A 22 16.73 -26.65 -23.00
N THR A 23 16.83 -27.56 -23.95
CA THR A 23 16.91 -28.99 -23.68
C THR A 23 18.35 -29.44 -23.46
N ASN A 24 18.50 -30.52 -22.68
CA ASN A 24 19.77 -31.19 -22.42
C ASN A 24 20.90 -30.24 -22.01
N VAL A 25 20.64 -29.38 -21.03
CA VAL A 25 21.62 -28.43 -20.51
C VAL A 25 22.81 -29.20 -19.96
N HIS A 26 24.01 -28.66 -20.18
CA HIS A 26 25.28 -29.32 -19.84
C HIS A 26 25.46 -30.72 -20.50
N ASN A 27 24.79 -31.00 -21.62
CA ASN A 27 24.78 -32.33 -22.24
C ASN A 27 24.25 -33.43 -21.29
N GLU A 28 23.51 -33.07 -20.25
CA GLU A 28 22.85 -34.00 -19.33
C GLU A 28 21.44 -34.28 -19.87
N THR A 29 21.09 -35.55 -20.06
CA THR A 29 19.79 -35.95 -20.65
C THR A 29 18.62 -35.47 -19.80
N ASN A 30 17.66 -34.80 -20.44
CA ASN A 30 16.47 -34.21 -19.79
C ASN A 30 16.76 -33.16 -18.72
N ASN A 31 18.01 -32.69 -18.59
CA ASN A 31 18.33 -31.51 -17.78
C ASN A 31 17.83 -30.24 -18.50
N ASP A 32 16.52 -30.13 -18.61
CA ASP A 32 15.85 -29.10 -19.38
C ASP A 32 15.61 -27.87 -18.51
N THR A 33 15.97 -26.70 -19.03
CA THR A 33 15.75 -25.41 -18.36
C THR A 33 14.63 -24.65 -19.07
N LEU A 34 13.66 -24.16 -18.29
CA LEU A 34 12.62 -23.23 -18.71
C LEU A 34 13.15 -21.79 -18.59
N VAL A 35 13.08 -21.06 -19.69
CA VAL A 35 13.42 -19.64 -19.78
C VAL A 35 12.12 -18.85 -19.97
N LEU A 36 11.73 -18.10 -18.94
CA LEU A 36 10.62 -17.17 -19.00
C LEU A 36 11.14 -15.81 -19.46
N VAL A 37 10.66 -15.31 -20.60
CA VAL A 37 11.04 -13.99 -21.14
C VAL A 37 9.90 -13.00 -20.95
N HIS A 38 10.12 -11.97 -20.13
CA HIS A 38 9.15 -10.89 -19.92
C HIS A 38 9.19 -9.87 -21.08
N SER A 39 8.12 -9.10 -21.25
CA SER A 39 8.01 -8.05 -22.28
C SER A 39 9.12 -6.97 -22.20
N ASN A 40 9.61 -6.66 -21.00
CA ASN A 40 10.74 -5.75 -20.76
C ASN A 40 12.13 -6.40 -20.95
N ARG A 41 12.18 -7.63 -21.50
CA ARG A 41 13.39 -8.43 -21.75
C ARG A 41 14.13 -8.94 -20.51
N VAL A 42 13.53 -8.85 -19.32
CA VAL A 42 14.01 -9.60 -18.15
C VAL A 42 13.72 -11.09 -18.38
N CYS A 43 14.70 -11.93 -18.08
CA CYS A 43 14.58 -13.38 -18.21
C CYS A 43 14.68 -14.04 -16.84
N VAL A 44 13.81 -15.00 -16.57
CA VAL A 44 13.85 -15.85 -15.36
C VAL A 44 14.12 -17.28 -15.79
N LEU A 45 15.11 -17.92 -15.15
CA LEU A 45 15.49 -19.31 -15.41
C LEU A 45 14.90 -20.21 -14.32
N MET A 46 14.33 -21.33 -14.74
CA MET A 46 13.71 -22.33 -13.85
C MET A 46 13.96 -23.73 -14.41
N LEU A 47 13.74 -24.77 -13.59
CA LEU A 47 13.70 -26.13 -14.10
C LEU A 47 12.46 -26.31 -14.99
N SER A 48 12.62 -26.99 -16.13
CA SER A 48 11.50 -27.42 -16.97
C SER A 48 10.59 -28.38 -16.22
N GLU A 49 9.29 -28.37 -16.53
CA GLU A 49 8.34 -29.35 -15.98
C GLU A 49 8.74 -30.82 -16.29
N ARG A 50 9.60 -31.04 -17.29
CA ARG A 50 10.18 -32.34 -17.67
C ARG A 50 11.54 -32.65 -17.05
N HIS A 51 12.10 -31.73 -16.25
CA HIS A 51 13.37 -31.97 -15.59
C HIS A 51 13.21 -33.15 -14.60
N PRO A 52 14.16 -34.12 -14.52
CA PRO A 52 14.05 -35.30 -13.66
C PRO A 52 13.70 -35.00 -12.20
N ILE A 53 14.29 -33.96 -11.62
CA ILE A 53 13.97 -33.47 -10.26
C ILE A 53 12.47 -33.22 -10.07
N LEU A 54 11.78 -32.65 -11.07
CA LEU A 54 10.36 -32.33 -11.02
C LEU A 54 9.51 -33.54 -11.43
N GLU A 55 9.82 -34.14 -12.58
CA GLU A 55 9.03 -35.22 -13.17
C GLU A 55 9.01 -36.47 -12.27
N LYS A 56 10.16 -36.83 -11.69
CA LYS A 56 10.30 -37.96 -10.76
C LYS A 56 10.17 -37.56 -9.29
N SER A 57 9.97 -36.27 -8.99
CA SER A 57 9.90 -35.74 -7.61
C SER A 57 11.10 -36.17 -6.75
N LEU A 58 12.33 -36.03 -7.26
CA LEU A 58 13.53 -36.48 -6.57
C LEU A 58 13.80 -35.66 -5.31
N VAL A 59 14.22 -36.30 -4.22
CA VAL A 59 14.60 -35.61 -2.99
C VAL A 59 15.97 -34.95 -3.16
N ILE A 60 16.03 -33.65 -2.92
CA ILE A 60 17.26 -32.85 -3.04
C ILE A 60 18.00 -32.89 -1.70
N ASN A 61 19.22 -33.43 -1.70
CA ASN A 61 20.08 -33.49 -0.53
C ASN A 61 20.81 -32.15 -0.29
N SER A 62 21.36 -31.54 -1.34
CA SER A 62 22.09 -30.26 -1.21
C SER A 62 22.14 -29.49 -2.53
N ILE A 63 22.23 -28.16 -2.43
CA ILE A 63 22.45 -27.27 -3.58
C ILE A 63 23.67 -26.40 -3.30
N GLU A 64 24.61 -26.37 -4.25
CA GLU A 64 25.83 -25.58 -4.22
C GLU A 64 25.75 -24.47 -5.27
N SER A 65 26.03 -23.22 -4.88
CA SER A 65 26.18 -22.11 -5.83
C SER A 65 27.57 -22.11 -6.44
N LEU A 66 27.65 -22.09 -7.76
CA LEU A 66 28.88 -22.09 -8.55
C LEU A 66 29.19 -20.72 -9.17
N ALA A 67 28.33 -19.73 -8.95
CA ALA A 67 28.46 -18.38 -9.47
C ALA A 67 28.33 -17.34 -8.36
N ASN A 68 29.14 -16.29 -8.45
CA ASN A 68 29.04 -15.11 -7.61
C ASN A 68 28.46 -13.96 -8.43
N ILE A 69 27.67 -13.09 -7.79
CA ILE A 69 27.13 -11.89 -8.42
C ILE A 69 27.91 -10.67 -7.99
N ASN A 70 28.28 -9.83 -8.95
CA ASN A 70 28.77 -8.49 -8.66
C ASN A 70 27.63 -7.57 -8.16
N GLN A 71 27.74 -7.08 -6.92
CA GLN A 71 26.70 -6.28 -6.25
C GLN A 71 26.68 -4.80 -6.66
N SER A 72 27.67 -4.32 -7.42
CA SER A 72 27.78 -2.91 -7.83
C SER A 72 26.93 -2.56 -9.08
N MET A 73 25.66 -2.98 -9.12
CA MET A 73 24.79 -2.78 -10.29
C MET A 73 23.91 -1.53 -10.16
N SER A 74 23.88 -0.67 -11.19
CA SER A 74 22.96 0.49 -11.23
C SER A 74 22.40 0.80 -12.63
N GLY A 75 21.27 1.54 -12.64
CA GLY A 75 20.65 2.09 -13.85
C GLY A 75 19.80 1.13 -14.71
N LYS A 76 19.12 1.70 -15.72
CA LYS A 76 18.15 1.02 -16.62
C LYS A 76 18.71 -0.13 -17.46
N SER A 77 20.04 -0.29 -17.53
CA SER A 77 20.70 -1.38 -18.26
C SER A 77 21.53 -2.31 -17.37
N LYS A 78 21.39 -2.18 -16.03
CA LYS A 78 22.15 -2.93 -15.03
C LYS A 78 23.65 -2.88 -15.34
N ARG A 79 24.19 -1.67 -15.55
CA ARG A 79 25.62 -1.47 -15.82
C ARG A 79 26.39 -1.94 -14.58
N GLY A 80 27.43 -2.76 -14.79
CA GLY A 80 28.19 -3.43 -13.73
C GLY A 80 27.81 -4.89 -13.47
N ALA A 81 26.71 -5.38 -14.04
CA ALA A 81 26.33 -6.79 -13.95
C ALA A 81 27.23 -7.68 -14.81
N ASP A 82 27.51 -8.89 -14.31
CA ASP A 82 28.35 -9.86 -15.00
C ASP A 82 27.67 -10.34 -16.29
N TYR A 83 28.39 -10.24 -17.40
CA TYR A 83 27.92 -10.76 -18.68
C TYR A 83 28.22 -12.26 -18.74
N VAL A 84 27.17 -13.08 -18.75
CA VAL A 84 27.26 -14.54 -18.71
C VAL A 84 27.01 -15.16 -20.08
N GLN A 85 27.77 -16.21 -20.37
CA GLN A 85 27.57 -17.09 -21.53
C GLN A 85 26.59 -18.22 -21.17
N PRO A 86 25.89 -18.82 -22.14
CA PRO A 86 24.90 -19.87 -21.89
C PRO A 86 25.42 -21.08 -21.08
N ASN A 87 26.70 -21.41 -21.22
CA ASN A 87 27.37 -22.52 -20.53
C ASN A 87 27.92 -22.16 -19.14
N LYS A 88 27.73 -20.92 -18.67
CA LYS A 88 28.14 -20.52 -17.32
C LYS A 88 27.37 -21.35 -16.29
N LEU A 89 28.11 -22.09 -15.47
CA LEU A 89 27.56 -22.87 -14.36
C LEU A 89 27.05 -21.93 -13.27
N LEU A 90 25.82 -22.18 -12.78
CA LEU A 90 25.16 -21.38 -11.75
C LEU A 90 24.99 -22.18 -10.47
N TYR A 91 24.41 -23.39 -10.56
CA TYR A 91 24.17 -24.24 -9.41
C TYR A 91 24.53 -25.70 -9.70
N ARG A 92 24.89 -26.43 -8.66
CA ARG A 92 24.97 -27.89 -8.66
C ARG A 92 24.00 -28.46 -7.64
N ILE A 93 23.16 -29.37 -8.09
CA ILE A 93 22.14 -30.01 -7.26
C ILE A 93 22.55 -31.47 -7.06
N LYS A 94 22.57 -31.91 -5.80
CA LYS A 94 22.79 -33.32 -5.43
C LYS A 94 21.51 -33.90 -4.85
N CYS A 95 21.06 -35.01 -5.40
CA CYS A 95 19.89 -35.74 -4.93
C CYS A 95 20.29 -36.90 -4.01
N GLU A 96 19.35 -37.39 -3.19
CA GLU A 96 19.60 -38.52 -2.28
C GLU A 96 19.88 -39.84 -3.01
N ASN A 97 19.33 -39.99 -4.22
CA ASN A 97 19.58 -41.15 -5.09
C ASN A 97 20.95 -41.10 -5.80
N ASN A 98 21.87 -40.24 -5.37
CA ASN A 98 23.18 -39.98 -5.97
C ASN A 98 23.16 -39.38 -7.39
N GLU A 99 21.99 -39.02 -7.94
CA GLU A 99 21.92 -38.24 -9.17
C GLU A 99 22.36 -36.79 -8.90
N ASN A 100 23.12 -36.22 -9.82
CA ASN A 100 23.59 -34.84 -9.73
C ASN A 100 23.21 -34.10 -11.02
N PHE A 101 22.75 -32.86 -10.86
CA PHE A 101 22.35 -32.00 -11.98
C PHE A 101 23.08 -30.67 -11.92
N THR A 102 23.55 -30.20 -13.07
CA THR A 102 24.24 -28.92 -13.17
C THR A 102 23.37 -27.91 -13.92
N ILE A 103 23.05 -26.79 -13.28
CA ILE A 103 22.23 -25.74 -13.87
C ILE A 103 23.13 -24.66 -14.46
N CYS A 104 22.92 -24.34 -15.73
CA CYS A 104 23.65 -23.31 -16.46
C CYS A 104 22.77 -22.11 -16.80
N ALA A 105 23.39 -20.97 -17.11
CA ALA A 105 22.69 -19.75 -17.51
C ALA A 105 21.77 -19.93 -18.73
N SER A 106 22.03 -20.91 -19.60
CA SER A 106 21.20 -21.34 -20.74
C SER A 106 20.97 -20.29 -21.85
N ILE A 107 21.19 -19.02 -21.55
CA ILE A 107 21.10 -17.86 -22.44
C ILE A 107 22.29 -16.93 -22.20
N LYS A 108 22.62 -16.12 -23.21
CA LYS A 108 23.57 -15.02 -23.05
C LYS A 108 22.86 -13.81 -22.44
N GLY A 109 23.47 -13.15 -21.46
CA GLY A 109 22.82 -12.01 -20.80
C GLY A 109 23.63 -11.42 -19.66
N ARG A 110 23.04 -10.45 -18.98
CA ARG A 110 23.58 -9.91 -17.73
C ARG A 110 22.94 -10.65 -16.56
N LEU A 111 23.74 -11.26 -15.70
CA LEU A 111 23.26 -11.92 -14.49
C LEU A 111 22.93 -10.85 -13.44
N VAL A 112 21.65 -10.72 -13.09
CA VAL A 112 21.15 -9.69 -12.18
C VAL A 112 20.91 -10.25 -10.77
N GLU A 113 20.49 -11.51 -10.67
CA GLU A 113 20.12 -12.11 -9.40
C GLU A 113 20.26 -13.64 -9.46
N LEU A 114 20.59 -14.22 -8.32
CA LEU A 114 20.67 -15.65 -8.04
C LEU A 114 19.85 -15.85 -6.77
N ASN A 115 18.89 -16.76 -6.83
CA ASN A 115 18.04 -17.05 -5.68
C ASN A 115 18.75 -17.97 -4.69
N ASP A 116 19.67 -17.43 -3.89
CA ASP A 116 20.41 -18.20 -2.88
C ASP A 116 19.52 -18.82 -1.80
N ASN A 117 18.24 -18.42 -1.71
CA ASN A 117 17.29 -19.04 -0.79
C ASN A 117 17.06 -20.53 -1.10
N ILE A 118 17.26 -20.96 -2.35
CA ILE A 118 17.16 -22.38 -2.70
C ILE A 118 18.20 -23.23 -1.97
N ILE A 119 19.35 -22.65 -1.59
CA ILE A 119 20.39 -23.35 -0.83
C ILE A 119 19.89 -23.69 0.58
N LYS A 120 19.18 -22.74 1.21
CA LYS A 120 18.59 -22.91 2.55
C LYS A 120 17.31 -23.74 2.53
N THR A 121 16.58 -23.70 1.42
CA THR A 121 15.29 -24.38 1.26
C THR A 121 15.19 -24.99 -0.14
N PRO A 122 15.78 -26.19 -0.37
CA PRO A 122 15.82 -26.83 -1.69
C PRO A 122 14.46 -27.11 -2.32
N GLU A 123 13.44 -27.34 -1.49
CA GLU A 123 12.04 -27.54 -1.88
C GLU A 123 11.48 -26.42 -2.76
N LEU A 124 12.06 -25.21 -2.69
CA LEU A 124 11.66 -24.08 -3.53
C LEU A 124 11.83 -24.36 -5.03
N LEU A 125 12.80 -25.20 -5.42
CA LEU A 125 12.97 -25.61 -6.83
C LEU A 125 11.82 -26.48 -7.34
N GLN A 126 11.12 -27.18 -6.45
CA GLN A 126 10.06 -28.13 -6.80
C GLN A 126 8.66 -27.51 -6.80
N ARG A 127 8.50 -26.29 -6.26
CA ARG A 127 7.23 -25.58 -6.29
C ARG A 127 6.95 -25.08 -7.71
N LYS A 128 5.76 -25.37 -8.25
CA LYS A 128 5.31 -24.79 -9.52
C LYS A 128 5.38 -23.26 -9.43
N ALA A 129 6.03 -22.63 -10.40
CA ALA A 129 6.00 -21.19 -10.58
C ALA A 129 4.57 -20.74 -10.89
N GLN A 130 3.80 -20.40 -9.86
CA GLN A 130 2.47 -19.82 -10.02
C GLN A 130 2.61 -18.31 -10.23
N GLY A 131 2.94 -17.90 -11.45
CA GLY A 131 3.07 -16.48 -11.79
C GLY A 131 4.21 -15.78 -11.02
N GLU A 132 4.62 -14.58 -11.42
CA GLU A 132 5.61 -13.81 -10.63
C GLU A 132 5.17 -13.61 -9.18
N VAL A 133 3.87 -13.66 -8.91
CA VAL A 133 3.31 -13.49 -7.57
C VAL A 133 3.63 -14.67 -6.64
N GLY A 134 3.87 -15.87 -7.18
CA GLY A 134 4.42 -17.00 -6.43
C GLY A 134 5.89 -16.84 -6.02
N LEU A 135 6.66 -16.02 -6.73
CA LEU A 135 8.05 -15.69 -6.35
C LEU A 135 8.11 -14.75 -5.14
N PHE A 136 7.04 -13.99 -4.90
CA PHE A 136 6.92 -13.02 -3.81
C PHE A 136 6.00 -13.51 -2.69
N SER A 137 5.97 -14.82 -2.44
CA SER A 137 5.15 -15.41 -1.37
C SER A 137 5.39 -14.79 0.01
N ASN A 138 6.58 -14.21 0.25
CA ASN A 138 6.95 -13.52 1.50
C ASN A 138 6.77 -11.99 1.46
N LEU A 139 6.18 -11.43 0.41
CA LEU A 139 6.00 -9.99 0.28
C LEU A 139 4.92 -9.50 1.25
N TYR A 140 5.34 -8.83 2.32
CA TYR A 140 4.46 -8.30 3.35
C TYR A 140 3.83 -6.95 3.00
N SER A 141 4.59 -6.10 2.27
CA SER A 141 4.11 -4.80 1.81
C SER A 141 4.48 -4.56 0.36
N LEU A 142 3.51 -4.10 -0.42
CA LEU A 142 3.67 -3.75 -1.83
C LEU A 142 3.30 -2.28 -2.03
N SER A 143 4.11 -1.54 -2.78
CA SER A 143 3.78 -0.19 -3.23
C SER A 143 3.68 -0.17 -4.74
N ILE A 144 2.56 0.28 -5.27
CA ILE A 144 2.25 0.23 -6.70
C ILE A 144 1.44 1.45 -7.12
N SER A 145 1.68 1.94 -8.33
CA SER A 145 0.87 3.01 -8.93
C SER A 145 -0.54 2.52 -9.25
N SER A 146 -1.55 3.38 -9.05
CA SER A 146 -2.95 2.99 -9.23
C SER A 146 -3.27 2.55 -10.67
N HIS A 147 -2.68 3.20 -11.68
CA HIS A 147 -2.87 2.84 -13.10
C HIS A 147 -2.23 1.49 -13.50
N SER A 148 -1.36 0.93 -12.65
CA SER A 148 -0.77 -0.40 -12.85
C SER A 148 -1.62 -1.51 -12.25
N LEU A 149 -2.69 -1.15 -11.52
CA LEU A 149 -3.67 -2.09 -11.00
C LEU A 149 -4.81 -2.25 -12.02
N SER A 150 -5.22 -3.48 -12.20
CA SER A 150 -6.48 -3.86 -12.83
C SER A 150 -7.19 -4.85 -11.92
N ASP A 151 -8.47 -5.12 -12.20
CA ASP A 151 -9.26 -6.08 -11.42
C ASP A 151 -8.55 -7.43 -11.32
N ASP A 152 -8.00 -7.90 -12.44
CA ASP A 152 -7.25 -9.14 -12.51
C ASP A 152 -5.99 -9.14 -11.64
N VAL A 153 -5.25 -8.03 -11.61
CA VAL A 153 -4.02 -7.89 -10.82
C VAL A 153 -4.36 -7.90 -9.32
N LEU A 154 -5.44 -7.24 -8.93
CA LEU A 154 -5.93 -7.25 -7.54
C LEU A 154 -6.36 -8.66 -7.10
N LEU A 155 -7.11 -9.37 -7.95
CA LEU A 155 -7.52 -10.76 -7.69
C LEU A 155 -6.32 -11.70 -7.60
N LEU A 156 -5.34 -11.51 -8.48
CA LEU A 156 -4.09 -12.26 -8.45
C LEU A 156 -3.33 -12.02 -7.14
N PHE A 157 -3.22 -10.78 -6.68
CA PHE A 157 -2.63 -10.47 -5.38
C PHE A 157 -3.40 -11.15 -4.24
N ALA A 158 -4.73 -11.07 -4.26
CA ALA A 158 -5.58 -11.69 -3.25
C ALA A 158 -5.41 -13.21 -3.23
N ASN A 159 -5.29 -13.88 -4.38
CA ASN A 159 -5.15 -15.33 -4.44
C ASN A 159 -3.75 -15.83 -4.09
N HIS A 160 -2.68 -15.13 -4.50
CA HIS A 160 -1.32 -15.68 -4.47
C HIS A 160 -0.37 -15.00 -3.49
N LEU A 161 -0.59 -13.73 -3.11
CA LEU A 161 0.22 -13.07 -2.08
C LEU A 161 -0.33 -13.38 -0.68
N VAL A 162 -0.04 -14.58 -0.20
CA VAL A 162 -0.57 -15.08 1.08
C VAL A 162 -0.10 -14.21 2.26
N ASN A 163 1.13 -13.71 2.23
CA ASN A 163 1.70 -12.89 3.30
C ASN A 163 1.53 -11.37 3.10
N LEU A 164 0.91 -10.92 2.00
CA LEU A 164 0.69 -9.49 1.79
C LEU A 164 -0.32 -8.98 2.81
N HIS A 165 0.14 -8.04 3.63
CA HIS A 165 -0.69 -7.36 4.61
C HIS A 165 -0.93 -5.91 4.21
N ARG A 166 0.04 -5.23 3.58
CA ARG A 166 -0.06 -3.79 3.27
C ARG A 166 0.08 -3.51 1.78
N LEU A 167 -0.96 -2.96 1.17
CA LEU A 167 -0.96 -2.50 -0.21
C LEU A 167 -1.00 -0.97 -0.24
N ASN A 168 0.10 -0.35 -0.63
CA ASN A 168 0.18 1.10 -0.84
C ASN A 168 -0.14 1.41 -2.31
N ILE A 169 -1.29 2.04 -2.54
CA ILE A 169 -1.72 2.51 -3.86
C ILE A 169 -1.29 3.96 -4.00
N ILE A 170 -0.35 4.22 -4.92
CA ILE A 170 0.25 5.53 -5.12
C ILE A 170 -0.35 6.20 -6.36
N GLN A 171 -0.70 7.48 -6.24
CA GLN A 171 -1.13 8.33 -7.34
C GLN A 171 -0.28 9.59 -7.38
N ASP A 172 0.18 9.98 -8.56
CA ASP A 172 0.98 11.17 -8.81
C ASP A 172 0.50 11.91 -10.07
N GLU A 173 1.24 12.92 -10.54
CA GLU A 173 0.94 13.66 -11.77
C GLU A 173 1.01 12.83 -13.07
N LEU A 174 1.67 11.68 -13.06
CA LEU A 174 1.79 10.77 -14.22
C LEU A 174 0.70 9.69 -14.21
N THR A 175 -0.06 9.62 -13.14
CA THR A 175 -1.05 8.58 -12.94
C THR A 175 -2.31 8.86 -13.74
N ILE A 176 -2.65 7.92 -14.61
CA ILE A 176 -3.87 7.96 -15.41
C ILE A 176 -5.05 7.55 -14.52
N PRO A 177 -6.21 8.26 -14.57
CA PRO A 177 -7.41 7.85 -13.85
C PRO A 177 -7.81 6.41 -14.18
N CYS A 178 -7.88 5.56 -13.16
CA CYS A 178 -8.29 4.16 -13.27
C CYS A 178 -9.56 3.93 -12.44
N ARG A 179 -10.43 3.04 -12.91
CA ARG A 179 -11.61 2.56 -12.18
C ARG A 179 -11.49 1.05 -12.00
N TYR A 180 -11.77 0.58 -10.79
CA TYR A 180 -11.91 -0.85 -10.51
C TYR A 180 -13.39 -1.20 -10.47
N SER A 181 -13.76 -2.41 -10.85
CA SER A 181 -15.17 -2.84 -10.72
C SER A 181 -15.56 -3.00 -9.26
N ASP A 182 -16.81 -2.68 -8.92
CA ASP A 182 -17.33 -2.90 -7.57
C ASP A 182 -17.28 -4.40 -7.20
N SER A 183 -17.49 -5.28 -8.18
CA SER A 183 -17.43 -6.73 -8.02
C SER A 183 -16.07 -7.24 -7.56
N VAL A 184 -14.96 -6.61 -7.98
CA VAL A 184 -13.62 -7.09 -7.61
C VAL A 184 -13.39 -7.02 -6.10
N TRP A 185 -13.88 -5.96 -5.45
CA TRP A 185 -13.69 -5.76 -4.02
C TRP A 185 -14.51 -6.74 -3.18
N ILE A 186 -15.68 -7.14 -3.68
CA ILE A 186 -16.49 -8.19 -3.06
C ILE A 186 -15.75 -9.53 -3.13
N GLU A 187 -15.19 -9.88 -4.30
CA GLU A 187 -14.44 -11.12 -4.47
C GLU A 187 -13.17 -11.16 -3.62
N ILE A 188 -12.43 -10.04 -3.55
CA ILE A 188 -11.26 -9.91 -2.67
C ILE A 188 -11.65 -10.08 -1.20
N ASP A 189 -12.72 -9.43 -0.73
CA ASP A 189 -13.19 -9.57 0.65
C ASP A 189 -13.54 -11.04 0.98
N LEU A 190 -14.21 -11.75 0.07
CA LEU A 190 -14.49 -13.19 0.22
C LEU A 190 -13.20 -14.01 0.33
N ILE A 191 -12.25 -13.82 -0.59
CA ILE A 191 -10.96 -14.52 -0.60
C ILE A 191 -10.19 -14.27 0.72
N LEU A 192 -10.16 -13.02 1.19
CA LEU A 192 -9.45 -12.66 2.41
C LEU A 192 -10.09 -13.30 3.64
N ARG A 193 -11.43 -13.29 3.74
CA ARG A 193 -12.17 -13.91 4.85
C ARG A 193 -12.02 -15.42 4.90
N GLU A 194 -12.17 -16.11 3.77
CA GLU A 194 -12.02 -17.58 3.68
C GLU A 194 -10.63 -18.03 4.18
N ASN A 195 -9.61 -17.24 3.86
CA ASN A 195 -8.23 -17.53 4.24
C ASN A 195 -7.79 -16.86 5.56
N LYS A 196 -8.70 -16.22 6.30
CA LYS A 196 -8.42 -15.47 7.54
C LYS A 196 -7.29 -14.44 7.40
N ARG A 197 -7.18 -13.82 6.23
CA ARG A 197 -6.19 -12.78 5.91
C ARG A 197 -6.81 -11.40 6.07
N GLN A 198 -5.98 -10.42 6.38
CA GLN A 198 -6.40 -9.01 6.44
C GLN A 198 -5.44 -8.17 5.62
N TRP A 199 -6.01 -7.39 4.70
CA TRP A 199 -5.28 -6.36 3.97
C TRP A 199 -5.47 -4.99 4.59
N CYS A 200 -4.44 -4.18 4.49
CA CYS A 200 -4.41 -2.77 4.83
C CYS A 200 -4.10 -2.01 3.54
N ILE A 201 -5.12 -1.36 2.97
CA ILE A 201 -4.94 -0.50 1.80
C ILE A 201 -4.63 0.91 2.28
N ARG A 202 -3.50 1.43 1.83
CA ARG A 202 -3.08 2.82 2.04
C ARG A 202 -3.07 3.53 0.70
N MET A 203 -3.95 4.51 0.55
CA MET A 203 -4.00 5.37 -0.63
C MET A 203 -3.10 6.59 -0.38
N VAL A 204 -2.14 6.83 -1.27
CA VAL A 204 -1.18 7.93 -1.15
C VAL A 204 -1.18 8.76 -2.42
N THR A 205 -1.60 10.02 -2.31
CA THR A 205 -1.47 10.99 -3.40
C THR A 205 -0.20 11.79 -3.23
N LYS A 206 0.70 11.75 -4.21
CA LYS A 206 2.02 12.38 -4.21
C LYS A 206 2.19 13.41 -5.32
N GLY A 207 3.27 14.17 -5.22
CA GLY A 207 3.75 15.03 -6.29
C GLY A 207 2.82 16.20 -6.58
N LYS A 208 2.64 16.53 -7.86
CA LYS A 208 1.80 17.64 -8.35
C LYS A 208 0.47 17.16 -8.90
N CYS A 209 -0.07 16.09 -8.32
CA CYS A 209 -1.38 15.56 -8.71
C CYS A 209 -2.47 16.63 -8.51
N LYS A 210 -3.27 16.88 -9.55
CA LYS A 210 -4.36 17.88 -9.53
C LYS A 210 -5.73 17.25 -9.29
N THR A 211 -5.83 15.94 -9.43
CA THR A 211 -7.06 15.17 -9.30
C THR A 211 -7.11 14.49 -7.95
N GLU A 212 -8.32 14.28 -7.45
CA GLU A 212 -8.51 13.47 -6.26
C GLU A 212 -8.17 12.00 -6.53
N PRO A 213 -7.81 11.25 -5.47
CA PRO A 213 -7.63 9.82 -5.59
C PRO A 213 -8.93 9.14 -6.02
N PHE A 214 -8.79 8.03 -6.74
CA PHE A 214 -9.90 7.10 -6.91
C PHE A 214 -10.30 6.52 -5.55
N TRP A 215 -11.60 6.27 -5.35
CA TRP A 215 -12.17 5.78 -4.10
C TRP A 215 -12.66 4.33 -4.27
N PRO A 216 -11.87 3.32 -3.83
CA PRO A 216 -12.31 1.92 -3.83
C PRO A 216 -13.64 1.73 -3.09
N PRO A 217 -14.70 1.22 -3.72
CA PRO A 217 -15.97 1.03 -3.03
C PRO A 217 -15.84 0.01 -1.90
N SER A 218 -16.69 0.14 -0.88
CA SER A 218 -16.86 -0.90 0.15
C SER A 218 -17.20 -2.24 -0.53
N PRO A 219 -16.58 -3.38 -0.15
CA PRO A 219 -15.90 -3.65 1.13
C PRO A 219 -14.37 -3.48 1.12
N ALA A 220 -13.79 -2.69 0.21
CA ALA A 220 -12.34 -2.50 0.15
C ALA A 220 -11.76 -2.08 1.53
N PRO A 221 -10.73 -2.77 2.06
CA PRO A 221 -10.19 -2.51 3.39
C PRO A 221 -9.22 -1.32 3.41
N VAL A 222 -9.72 -0.15 3.03
CA VAL A 222 -8.99 1.12 3.08
C VAL A 222 -8.84 1.55 4.54
N ARG A 223 -7.59 1.61 4.99
CA ARG A 223 -7.20 1.99 6.35
C ARG A 223 -6.53 3.36 6.41
N ALA A 224 -5.88 3.80 5.33
CA ALA A 224 -5.16 5.06 5.32
C ALA A 224 -5.37 5.83 4.02
N ILE A 225 -5.65 7.12 4.13
CA ILE A 225 -5.76 8.06 3.01
C ILE A 225 -4.85 9.24 3.30
N VAL A 226 -3.79 9.36 2.49
CA VAL A 226 -2.70 10.30 2.73
C VAL A 226 -2.47 11.14 1.48
N TYR A 227 -2.67 12.44 1.61
CA TYR A 227 -2.36 13.42 0.57
C TYR A 227 -1.01 14.04 0.88
N ASP A 228 0.06 13.43 0.37
CA ASP A 228 1.44 13.90 0.43
C ASP A 228 1.77 14.76 -0.80
N THR A 229 0.99 15.84 -0.97
CA THR A 229 1.04 16.73 -2.14
C THR A 229 0.62 18.13 -1.77
N HIS A 230 1.22 19.16 -2.37
CA HIS A 230 0.80 20.55 -2.17
C HIS A 230 -0.41 20.97 -3.03
N SER A 231 -0.86 20.09 -3.94
CA SER A 231 -1.71 20.47 -5.07
C SER A 231 -3.18 20.13 -4.89
N VAL A 232 -3.51 19.05 -4.19
CA VAL A 232 -4.89 18.67 -3.90
C VAL A 232 -5.39 19.46 -2.68
N ARG A 233 -6.66 19.83 -2.63
CA ARG A 233 -7.27 20.47 -1.46
C ARG A 233 -8.27 19.54 -0.81
N ALA A 234 -8.49 19.63 0.50
CA ALA A 234 -9.62 18.91 1.10
C ALA A 234 -10.92 19.48 0.55
N VAL A 235 -11.76 18.57 0.07
CA VAL A 235 -13.11 18.87 -0.41
C VAL A 235 -14.08 18.20 0.54
N GLN A 236 -15.12 18.94 0.99
CA GLN A 236 -16.11 18.44 1.93
C GLN A 236 -16.78 17.14 1.44
N SER A 237 -17.19 17.09 0.17
CA SER A 237 -17.82 15.90 -0.43
C SER A 237 -16.93 14.66 -0.30
N SER A 238 -15.63 14.80 -0.53
CA SER A 238 -14.68 13.68 -0.50
C SER A 238 -14.43 13.17 0.91
N ILE A 239 -14.44 14.08 1.88
CA ILE A 239 -14.43 13.72 3.30
C ILE A 239 -15.71 12.93 3.66
N TYR A 240 -16.87 13.36 3.19
CA TYR A 240 -18.13 12.63 3.42
C TYR A 240 -18.14 11.26 2.73
N THR A 241 -17.64 11.14 1.50
CA THR A 241 -17.46 9.85 0.82
C THR A 241 -16.57 8.91 1.63
N CYS A 242 -15.47 9.44 2.20
CA CYS A 242 -14.60 8.68 3.08
C CYS A 242 -15.33 8.16 4.34
N MET A 243 -16.22 8.97 4.92
CA MET A 243 -17.04 8.56 6.07
C MET A 243 -18.04 7.46 5.69
N GLU A 244 -18.72 7.63 4.56
CA GLU A 244 -19.72 6.68 4.06
C GLU A 244 -19.09 5.33 3.75
N GLN A 245 -17.97 5.33 3.02
CA GLN A 245 -17.34 4.10 2.54
C GLN A 245 -16.46 3.41 3.58
N TYR A 246 -15.76 4.17 4.45
CA TYR A 246 -14.68 3.63 5.28
C TYR A 246 -14.82 3.91 6.78
N SER A 247 -16.00 4.31 7.27
CA SER A 247 -16.23 4.55 8.71
C SER A 247 -15.83 3.39 9.64
N LYS A 248 -15.84 2.16 9.11
CA LYS A 248 -15.52 0.93 9.86
C LYS A 248 -14.05 0.50 9.74
N THR A 249 -13.27 1.07 8.84
CA THR A 249 -11.90 0.59 8.53
C THR A 249 -10.85 1.69 8.60
N LEU A 250 -11.23 2.95 8.39
CA LEU A 250 -10.28 4.06 8.30
C LEU A 250 -9.60 4.33 9.65
N GLU A 251 -8.28 4.35 9.61
CA GLU A 251 -7.37 4.59 10.74
C GLU A 251 -6.61 5.90 10.57
N ILE A 252 -6.28 6.30 9.33
CA ILE A 252 -5.47 7.49 9.03
C ILE A 252 -6.14 8.32 7.94
N TYR A 253 -6.38 9.60 8.22
CA TYR A 253 -6.76 10.60 7.22
C TYR A 253 -5.82 11.80 7.34
N ALA A 254 -4.95 12.00 6.35
CA ALA A 254 -3.86 12.97 6.48
C ALA A 254 -3.68 13.82 5.22
N HIS A 255 -3.84 15.13 5.36
CA HIS A 255 -3.43 16.11 4.37
C HIS A 255 -2.05 16.65 4.72
N LEU A 256 -1.01 15.95 4.25
CA LEU A 256 0.38 16.30 4.51
C LEU A 256 0.83 17.41 3.55
N LYS A 257 1.96 18.04 3.89
CA LYS A 257 2.57 19.14 3.13
C LYS A 257 1.70 20.41 3.08
N SER A 258 2.34 21.52 3.40
CA SER A 258 1.76 22.85 3.46
C SER A 258 1.44 23.37 2.06
N MET A 259 0.18 23.69 1.72
CA MET A 259 -0.15 24.20 0.37
C MET A 259 0.72 25.39 -0.06
N CYS A 260 1.04 25.45 -1.35
CA CYS A 260 1.48 26.70 -1.99
C CYS A 260 0.40 27.77 -1.78
N ARG A 261 0.78 29.04 -1.65
CA ARG A 261 -0.11 30.17 -1.31
C ARG A 261 -1.28 30.30 -2.31
N VAL A 262 -2.38 29.61 -2.04
CA VAL A 262 -3.63 29.64 -2.82
C VAL A 262 -4.72 30.31 -1.97
N TYR A 263 -5.71 30.92 -2.64
CA TYR A 263 -6.89 31.46 -1.98
C TYR A 263 -7.56 30.40 -1.10
N VAL A 264 -7.76 30.73 0.18
CA VAL A 264 -8.45 29.88 1.16
C VAL A 264 -9.72 30.60 1.61
N PRO A 265 -10.89 29.94 1.50
CA PRO A 265 -12.15 30.46 1.99
C PRO A 265 -12.07 30.99 3.42
N ARG A 266 -12.64 32.16 3.67
CA ARG A 266 -12.76 32.72 5.02
C ARG A 266 -14.08 32.34 5.68
N SER A 267 -15.14 32.14 4.88
CA SER A 267 -16.47 31.76 5.36
C SER A 267 -16.46 30.35 5.93
N PHE A 268 -17.09 30.14 7.08
CA PHE A 268 -17.22 28.83 7.72
C PHE A 268 -17.90 27.81 6.80
N LEU A 269 -18.96 28.20 6.10
CA LEU A 269 -19.77 27.31 5.24
C LEU A 269 -18.97 26.72 4.07
N GLU A 270 -17.95 27.44 3.60
CA GLU A 270 -17.09 27.01 2.50
C GLU A 270 -15.92 26.13 2.97
N ARG A 271 -15.57 26.17 4.26
CA ARG A 271 -14.46 25.39 4.83
C ARG A 271 -14.92 23.99 5.25
N ALA A 272 -13.97 23.08 5.38
CA ALA A 272 -14.24 21.67 5.69
C ALA A 272 -14.42 21.39 7.19
N ASP A 273 -14.60 22.41 8.03
CA ASP A 273 -14.71 22.31 9.49
C ASP A 273 -15.77 21.27 9.92
N THR A 274 -16.97 21.33 9.34
CA THR A 274 -18.08 20.39 9.63
C THR A 274 -17.76 18.96 9.22
N ALA A 275 -17.14 18.79 8.05
CA ALA A 275 -16.76 17.49 7.53
C ALA A 275 -15.70 16.81 8.42
N TYR A 276 -14.70 17.55 8.91
CA TYR A 276 -13.71 17.00 9.83
C TYR A 276 -14.30 16.57 11.18
N ILE A 277 -15.22 17.35 11.74
CA ILE A 277 -15.96 16.93 12.94
C ILE A 277 -16.79 15.68 12.65
N GLY A 278 -17.44 15.62 11.49
CA GLY A 278 -18.17 14.45 11.01
C GLY A 278 -17.30 13.19 10.98
N VAL A 279 -16.10 13.29 10.40
CA VAL A 279 -15.14 12.17 10.35
C VAL A 279 -14.85 11.65 11.75
N VAL A 280 -14.51 12.54 12.68
CA VAL A 280 -14.10 12.12 14.02
C VAL A 280 -15.25 11.52 14.82
N LYS A 281 -16.49 11.98 14.60
CA LYS A 281 -17.69 11.42 15.25
C LYS A 281 -18.12 10.07 14.67
N THR A 282 -17.87 9.83 13.39
CA THR A 282 -18.37 8.64 12.69
C THR A 282 -17.32 7.53 12.56
N VAL A 283 -16.06 7.89 12.32
CA VAL A 283 -14.96 6.94 12.08
C VAL A 283 -14.31 6.53 13.42
N ARG A 284 -14.68 5.34 13.92
CA ARG A 284 -14.28 4.90 15.27
C ARG A 284 -12.81 4.53 15.41
N TYR A 285 -12.18 4.05 14.34
CA TYR A 285 -10.79 3.57 14.37
C TYR A 285 -9.76 4.65 14.02
N LEU A 286 -10.19 5.86 13.69
CA LEU A 286 -9.32 6.96 13.31
C LEU A 286 -8.33 7.26 14.43
N ASN A 287 -7.06 6.93 14.19
CA ASN A 287 -5.96 7.15 15.13
C ASN A 287 -5.12 8.37 14.76
N THR A 288 -5.10 8.75 13.48
CA THR A 288 -4.27 9.86 12.98
C THR A 288 -5.07 10.76 12.05
N LEU A 289 -5.09 12.05 12.39
CA LEU A 289 -5.72 13.11 11.60
C LEU A 289 -4.72 14.25 11.40
N ALA A 290 -4.38 14.56 10.16
CA ALA A 290 -3.56 15.72 9.81
C ALA A 290 -4.36 16.67 8.91
N ILE A 291 -4.57 17.89 9.37
CA ILE A 291 -5.33 18.91 8.64
C ILE A 291 -4.41 20.08 8.31
N ARG A 292 -4.34 20.43 7.01
CA ARG A 292 -3.59 21.60 6.55
C ARG A 292 -4.49 22.77 6.18
N GLU A 293 -5.78 22.53 5.98
CA GLU A 293 -6.78 23.51 5.60
C GLU A 293 -7.08 24.45 6.76
N ARG A 294 -7.65 25.62 6.47
CA ARG A 294 -8.03 26.55 7.54
C ARG A 294 -9.23 26.02 8.31
N ILE A 295 -9.13 26.02 9.63
CA ILE A 295 -10.21 25.64 10.56
C ILE A 295 -10.29 26.63 11.73
N SER A 296 -11.44 26.71 12.39
CA SER A 296 -11.57 27.53 13.60
C SER A 296 -10.95 26.87 14.83
N THR A 297 -10.63 27.67 15.86
CA THR A 297 -10.24 27.15 17.18
C THR A 297 -11.36 26.30 17.80
N ALA A 298 -12.63 26.63 17.56
CA ALA A 298 -13.74 25.78 18.00
C ALA A 298 -13.72 24.40 17.33
N THR A 299 -13.46 24.34 16.02
CA THR A 299 -13.32 23.07 15.28
C THR A 299 -12.18 22.24 15.84
N CYS A 300 -11.03 22.86 16.07
CA CYS A 300 -9.85 22.22 16.63
C CYS A 300 -10.15 21.53 17.96
N LEU A 301 -10.80 22.26 18.88
CA LEU A 301 -11.19 21.75 20.19
C LEU A 301 -12.27 20.65 20.09
N LEU A 302 -13.27 20.79 19.22
CA LEU A 302 -14.30 19.79 19.00
C LEU A 302 -13.75 18.49 18.39
N ILE A 303 -12.84 18.60 17.42
CA ILE A 303 -12.12 17.45 16.85
C ILE A 303 -11.41 16.67 17.95
N ALA A 304 -10.66 17.35 18.82
CA ALA A 304 -9.98 16.66 19.91
C ALA A 304 -10.96 16.08 20.93
N TYR A 305 -11.99 16.83 21.33
CA TYR A 305 -12.99 16.38 22.30
C TYR A 305 -13.71 15.10 21.87
N TYR A 306 -14.17 15.03 20.62
CA TYR A 306 -14.79 13.80 20.10
C TYR A 306 -13.75 12.73 19.78
N GLY A 307 -12.58 13.12 19.28
CA GLY A 307 -11.55 12.18 18.82
C GLY A 307 -10.91 11.40 19.95
N THR A 308 -10.59 12.05 21.06
CA THR A 308 -9.95 11.38 22.22
C THR A 308 -10.91 10.44 22.96
N LYS A 309 -12.23 10.67 22.86
CA LYS A 309 -13.25 9.71 23.31
C LYS A 309 -13.33 8.46 22.43
N HIS A 310 -12.81 8.53 21.21
CA HIS A 310 -12.69 7.40 20.29
C HIS A 310 -11.26 6.86 20.31
N ASN A 311 -10.55 6.89 19.18
CA ASN A 311 -9.21 6.33 19.05
C ASN A 311 -8.19 7.37 18.56
N LEU A 312 -8.53 8.66 18.50
CA LEU A 312 -7.65 9.67 17.92
C LEU A 312 -6.44 9.89 18.84
N LYS A 313 -5.28 9.45 18.37
CA LYS A 313 -4.01 9.55 19.09
C LYS A 313 -3.17 10.67 18.53
N HIS A 314 -3.10 10.85 17.22
CA HIS A 314 -2.25 11.81 16.55
C HIS A 314 -3.12 12.84 15.85
N PHE A 315 -3.07 14.09 16.32
CA PHE A 315 -3.76 15.20 15.70
C PHE A 315 -2.77 16.29 15.33
N TYR A 316 -2.60 16.53 14.04
CA TYR A 316 -1.61 17.47 13.50
C TYR A 316 -2.30 18.65 12.83
N LEU A 317 -1.89 19.85 13.24
CA LEU A 317 -2.40 21.11 12.72
C LEU A 317 -1.28 22.11 12.52
N ARG A 318 -1.40 22.91 11.46
CA ARG A 318 -0.56 24.08 11.23
C ARG A 318 -1.08 25.27 12.01
N ARG A 319 -0.21 25.90 12.80
CA ARG A 319 -0.54 27.09 13.58
C ARG A 319 -1.10 28.24 12.73
N ASN A 320 -0.56 28.42 11.53
CA ASN A 320 -0.97 29.46 10.57
C ASN A 320 -2.34 29.20 9.92
N CYS A 321 -2.87 27.98 10.02
CA CYS A 321 -4.16 27.61 9.46
C CYS A 321 -5.31 27.64 10.49
N VAL A 322 -5.00 27.81 11.77
CA VAL A 322 -6.03 27.90 12.80
C VAL A 322 -6.48 29.36 12.95
N ILE A 323 -7.78 29.60 12.80
CA ILE A 323 -8.41 30.91 12.95
C ILE A 323 -8.96 31.01 14.38
N LEU A 324 -8.53 32.04 15.13
CA LEU A 324 -9.03 32.33 16.47
C LEU A 324 -10.50 32.80 16.45
N ARG A 325 -11.43 31.85 16.46
CA ARG A 325 -12.87 32.07 16.40
C ARG A 325 -13.63 30.94 17.10
N ASN A 326 -14.64 31.33 17.86
CA ASN A 326 -15.64 30.40 18.37
C ASN A 326 -16.84 30.38 17.41
N GLU A 327 -16.82 29.46 16.45
CA GLU A 327 -17.92 29.28 15.47
C GLU A 327 -18.92 28.19 15.92
N TYR A 328 -19.04 27.94 17.23
CA TYR A 328 -19.89 26.88 17.79
C TYR A 328 -21.33 26.87 17.26
N ARG A 329 -21.97 28.04 17.17
CA ARG A 329 -23.37 28.17 16.71
C ARG A 329 -23.59 27.77 15.25
N GLN A 330 -22.53 27.63 14.47
CA GLN A 330 -22.60 27.21 13.07
C GLN A 330 -22.68 25.68 12.92
N TYR A 331 -22.39 24.92 13.97
CA TYR A 331 -22.53 23.48 13.96
C TYR A 331 -23.96 23.09 14.34
N VAL A 332 -24.49 22.10 13.63
CA VAL A 332 -25.78 21.49 13.97
C VAL A 332 -25.56 20.52 15.13
N PHE A 333 -25.82 20.97 16.35
CA PHE A 333 -25.92 20.12 17.53
C PHE A 333 -27.39 19.84 17.86
N ASN A 334 -27.67 18.70 18.49
CA ASN A 334 -29.03 18.41 18.95
C ASN A 334 -29.29 19.21 20.23
N GLU A 335 -30.10 20.25 20.17
CA GLU A 335 -30.29 21.24 21.25
C GLU A 335 -30.74 20.66 22.60
N ARG A 336 -31.15 19.39 22.65
CA ARG A 336 -31.64 18.69 23.86
C ARG A 336 -30.58 17.89 24.63
N ASP A 337 -29.31 17.97 24.25
CA ASP A 337 -28.22 17.27 24.94
C ASP A 337 -27.54 18.22 25.95
N ASP A 338 -27.70 17.96 27.26
CA ASP A 338 -27.11 18.75 28.36
C ASP A 338 -25.59 18.92 28.24
N ASN A 339 -24.93 18.00 27.53
CA ASN A 339 -23.49 18.06 27.25
C ASN A 339 -23.13 19.27 26.37
N ASN A 340 -24.06 19.76 25.56
CA ASN A 340 -23.82 20.86 24.62
C ASN A 340 -23.62 22.20 25.33
N GLU A 341 -24.34 22.48 26.41
CA GLU A 341 -24.13 23.72 27.18
C GLU A 341 -22.74 23.73 27.84
N GLN A 342 -22.32 22.59 28.39
CA GLN A 342 -20.99 22.43 28.98
C GLN A 342 -19.89 22.59 27.93
N ILE A 343 -20.06 21.98 26.75
CA ILE A 343 -19.14 22.14 25.62
C ILE A 343 -19.10 23.59 25.17
N HIS A 344 -20.25 24.26 25.06
CA HIS A 344 -20.31 25.66 24.65
C HIS A 344 -19.54 26.57 25.62
N SER A 345 -19.80 26.44 26.93
CA SER A 345 -19.07 27.20 27.96
C SER A 345 -17.57 26.93 27.94
N TRP A 346 -17.18 25.66 27.77
CA TRP A 346 -15.78 25.27 27.63
C TRP A 346 -15.12 25.88 26.38
N LEU A 347 -15.82 25.93 25.25
CA LEU A 347 -15.32 26.58 24.03
C LEU A 347 -15.19 28.10 24.20
N GLU A 348 -16.16 28.76 24.84
CA GLU A 348 -16.11 30.21 25.12
C GLU A 348 -14.90 30.59 25.99
N LYS A 349 -14.51 29.71 26.91
CA LYS A 349 -13.32 29.89 27.76
C LYS A 349 -12.01 29.70 26.97
N ASN A 350 -11.92 28.65 26.17
CA ASN A 350 -10.66 28.21 25.55
C ASN A 350 -10.38 28.81 24.16
N CYS A 351 -11.40 29.23 23.40
CA CYS A 351 -11.22 29.79 22.05
C CYS A 351 -10.70 31.25 22.01
N ARG A 352 -10.33 31.84 23.15
CA ARG A 352 -9.94 33.26 23.25
C ARG A 352 -8.47 33.52 22.92
N LYS A 353 -7.59 32.54 23.16
CA LYS A 353 -6.14 32.61 22.91
C LYS A 353 -5.65 31.26 22.44
N TYR A 354 -4.58 31.24 21.64
CA TYR A 354 -4.02 30.00 21.13
C TYR A 354 -3.41 29.15 22.24
N ASP A 355 -2.75 29.77 23.23
CA ASP A 355 -2.18 29.06 24.38
C ASP A 355 -3.26 28.28 25.14
N HIS A 356 -4.45 28.88 25.35
CA HIS A 356 -5.57 28.18 26.00
C HIS A 356 -6.07 26.99 25.17
N VAL A 357 -6.03 27.09 23.84
CA VAL A 357 -6.39 25.98 22.95
C VAL A 357 -5.36 24.85 23.08
N GLU A 358 -4.07 25.18 23.08
CA GLU A 358 -2.99 24.19 23.22
C GLU A 358 -2.99 23.51 24.59
N ASP A 359 -3.24 24.26 25.67
CA ASP A 359 -3.41 23.73 27.03
C ASP A 359 -4.60 22.78 27.10
N ALA A 360 -5.76 23.18 26.57
CA ALA A 360 -6.97 22.37 26.55
C ALA A 360 -6.77 21.07 25.75
N LEU A 361 -6.05 21.13 24.62
CA LEU A 361 -5.70 19.96 23.83
C LEU A 361 -4.70 19.05 24.55
N SER A 362 -3.71 19.64 25.22
CA SER A 362 -2.74 18.89 26.01
C SER A 362 -3.42 18.08 27.12
N ILE A 363 -4.42 18.66 27.78
CA ILE A 363 -5.26 17.98 28.77
C ILE A 363 -6.05 16.83 28.11
N LEU A 364 -6.72 17.07 26.98
CA LEU A 364 -7.52 16.05 26.29
C LEU A 364 -6.69 14.86 25.80
N PHE A 365 -5.48 15.11 25.30
CA PHE A 365 -4.58 14.05 24.82
C PHE A 365 -3.72 13.44 25.95
N GLY A 366 -3.76 14.00 27.17
CA GLY A 366 -2.96 13.54 28.31
C GLY A 366 -1.45 13.71 28.12
N ARG A 367 -1.02 14.61 27.23
CA ARG A 367 0.39 14.86 26.91
C ARG A 367 0.56 16.26 26.29
N PRO A 368 1.77 16.84 26.31
CA PRO A 368 2.02 18.11 25.65
C PRO A 368 1.59 18.08 24.19
N TRP A 369 0.71 19.01 23.82
CA TRP A 369 0.22 19.21 22.46
C TRP A 369 0.41 20.67 22.08
N LYS A 370 0.94 20.91 20.89
CA LYS A 370 1.12 22.26 20.33
C LYS A 370 0.76 22.26 18.85
N MET A 371 0.29 23.40 18.36
CA MET A 371 0.17 23.59 16.92
C MET A 371 1.56 23.63 16.30
N LEU A 372 1.69 23.08 15.10
CA LEU A 372 2.97 22.97 14.42
C LEU A 372 3.26 24.22 13.58
N THR A 373 4.52 24.62 13.56
CA THR A 373 5.03 25.55 12.55
C THR A 373 4.92 24.92 11.15
N ASP A 374 4.96 25.75 10.10
CA ASP A 374 4.92 25.25 8.72
C ASP A 374 6.09 24.31 8.40
N TRP A 375 7.25 24.55 9.01
CA TRP A 375 8.42 23.69 8.89
C TRP A 375 8.18 22.34 9.56
N GLU A 376 7.77 22.32 10.84
CA GLU A 376 7.47 21.08 11.57
C GLU A 376 6.39 20.27 10.84
N TYR A 377 5.33 20.92 10.35
CA TYR A 377 4.24 20.25 9.65
C TYR A 377 4.68 19.58 8.35
N ASN A 378 5.62 20.17 7.61
CA ASN A 378 6.13 19.59 6.36
C ASN A 378 6.98 18.33 6.59
N HIS A 379 7.44 18.08 7.82
CA HIS A 379 8.30 16.97 8.21
C HIS A 379 7.55 15.91 9.05
N ILE A 380 6.21 15.95 9.08
CA ILE A 380 5.42 14.88 9.69
C ILE A 380 5.48 13.64 8.80
N ASP A 381 5.77 12.50 9.42
CA ASP A 381 5.50 11.18 8.87
C ASP A 381 4.21 10.63 9.49
N ALA A 382 3.20 10.39 8.65
CA ALA A 382 1.86 9.91 9.06
C ALA A 382 1.49 8.59 8.40
#